data_AF-A0A960P7H3-F1
#
_entry.id   AF-A0A960P7H3-F1
#
_cell.length_a   1.000
_cell.length_b   1.000
_cell.length_c   1.000
_cell.angle_alpha   90.00
_cell.angle_beta   90.00
_cell.angle_gamma   90.00
#
_symmetry.space_group_name_H-M   'P 1'
#
loop_
_entity.id
_entity.type
_entity.pdbx_description
1 polymer ?
#
loop_
_entity_poly.entity_id
_entity_poly.type
_entity_poly.pdbx_seq_one_letter_code
_entity_poly.pdbx_strand_id
1 'polypeptide(L)'
;MSVTDEARHDLRERLVALMGRTHTATLMAHLPPAGWGDVATRADLDHLEARIDHRFDALEQRMEALEERVKLQMQAQEHGLERSVAEKNRQTMVAAIAMVFSQSTILATLILATR
;
A
#
# COMPACT_ATOMS: atom_id res chain seq x y z
N MET A 1 -36.45 -10.95 -4.05
CA MET A 1 -37.71 -10.38 -3.54
C MET A 1 -37.56 -10.23 -2.04
N SER A 2 -37.30 -9.00 -1.57
CA SER A 2 -37.39 -8.70 -0.13
C SER A 2 -38.87 -8.73 0.28
N VAL A 3 -39.15 -9.19 1.50
CA VAL A 3 -40.52 -9.17 2.03
C VAL A 3 -40.81 -7.74 2.49
N THR A 4 -41.81 -7.08 1.91
CA THR A 4 -42.20 -5.72 2.32
C THR A 4 -42.87 -5.74 3.70
N ASP A 5 -42.82 -4.60 4.39
CA ASP A 5 -43.43 -4.50 5.72
C ASP A 5 -44.95 -4.67 5.67
N GLU A 6 -45.59 -4.23 4.58
CA GLU A 6 -47.01 -4.43 4.30
C GLU A 6 -47.35 -5.92 4.14
N ALA A 7 -46.55 -6.68 3.40
CA ALA A 7 -46.77 -8.12 3.21
C ALA A 7 -46.60 -8.91 4.52
N ARG A 8 -45.63 -8.50 5.36
CA ARG A 8 -45.48 -9.07 6.71
C ARG A 8 -46.67 -8.72 7.59
N HIS A 9 -47.21 -7.50 7.47
CA HIS A 9 -48.38 -7.08 8.23
C HIS A 9 -49.62 -7.91 7.91
N ASP A 10 -49.96 -8.06 6.63
CA ASP A 10 -51.10 -8.87 6.17
C ASP A 10 -50.95 -10.35 6.60
N LEU A 11 -49.74 -10.92 6.46
CA LEU A 11 -49.45 -12.28 6.93
C LEU A 11 -49.72 -12.45 8.44
N ARG A 12 -49.29 -11.48 9.25
CA ARG A 12 -49.50 -11.51 10.70
C ARG A 12 -50.99 -11.47 11.03
N GLU A 13 -51.77 -10.60 10.39
CA GLU A 13 -53.21 -10.50 10.65
C GLU A 13 -53.93 -11.82 10.35
N ARG A 14 -53.64 -12.43 9.19
CA ARG A 14 -54.22 -13.73 8.80
C ARG A 14 -53.83 -14.85 9.78
N LEU A 15 -52.57 -14.89 10.22
CA LEU A 15 -52.11 -15.88 11.19
C LEU A 15 -52.75 -15.67 12.57
N VAL A 16 -52.93 -14.43 13.02
CA VAL A 16 -53.67 -14.14 14.27
C VAL A 16 -55.09 -14.68 14.20
N ALA A 17 -55.77 -14.54 13.06
CA ALA A 17 -57.12 -15.07 12.87
C ALA A 17 -57.18 -16.62 12.90
N LEU A 18 -56.13 -17.30 12.42
CA LEU A 18 -56.08 -18.77 12.34
C LEU A 18 -55.65 -19.46 13.64
N MET A 19 -54.64 -18.93 14.34
CA MET A 19 -53.95 -19.62 15.44
C MET A 19 -53.82 -18.77 16.72
N GLY A 20 -54.43 -17.58 16.73
CA GLY A 20 -54.43 -16.68 17.86
C GLY A 20 -53.14 -15.88 18.02
N ARG A 21 -53.22 -14.82 18.84
CA ARG A 21 -52.15 -13.81 18.98
C ARG A 21 -50.84 -14.39 19.52
N THR A 22 -50.90 -15.27 20.51
CA THR A 22 -49.72 -15.80 21.21
C THR A 22 -48.88 -16.70 20.30
N HIS A 23 -49.51 -17.63 19.58
CA HIS A 23 -48.80 -18.52 18.66
C HIS A 23 -48.22 -17.76 17.47
N THR A 24 -48.97 -16.79 16.92
CA THR A 24 -48.48 -15.94 15.83
C THR A 24 -47.28 -15.10 16.25
N ALA A 25 -47.30 -14.50 17.44
CA ALA A 25 -46.17 -13.74 17.96
C ALA A 25 -44.91 -14.61 18.06
N THR A 26 -45.06 -15.85 18.54
CA THR A 26 -43.96 -16.82 18.63
C THR A 26 -43.40 -17.17 17.25
N LEU A 27 -44.27 -17.47 16.27
CA LEU A 27 -43.84 -17.77 14.90
C LEU A 27 -43.13 -16.58 14.25
N MET A 28 -43.71 -15.38 14.36
CA MET A 28 -43.11 -14.16 13.81
C MET A 28 -41.74 -13.86 14.44
N ALA A 29 -41.53 -14.18 15.72
CA ALA A 29 -40.25 -14.00 16.40
C ALA A 29 -39.13 -14.90 15.83
N HIS A 30 -39.47 -16.02 15.20
CA HIS A 30 -38.51 -16.90 14.52
C HIS A 30 -38.22 -16.48 13.07
N LEU A 31 -39.01 -15.56 12.50
CA LEU A 31 -38.80 -15.08 11.14
C LEU A 31 -37.84 -13.87 11.16
N PRO A 32 -36.87 -13.80 10.23
CA PRO A 32 -35.98 -12.66 10.13
C PRO A 32 -36.78 -11.37 9.84
N PRO A 33 -36.39 -10.22 10.43
CA PRO A 33 -37.14 -8.96 10.36
C PRO A 33 -37.06 -8.21 9.03
N ALA A 34 -36.17 -8.59 8.10
CA ALA A 34 -36.12 -8.01 6.74
C ALA A 34 -36.47 -9.05 5.64
N GLY A 35 -36.73 -10.30 6.05
CA GLY A 35 -36.90 -11.43 5.12
C GLY A 35 -35.56 -12.12 4.82
N TRP A 36 -35.62 -13.27 4.15
CA TRP A 36 -34.44 -14.12 3.92
C TRP A 36 -33.51 -13.61 2.82
N GLY A 37 -33.96 -12.69 1.96
CA GLY A 37 -33.15 -12.13 0.88
C GLY A 37 -32.08 -11.14 1.36
N ASP A 38 -32.26 -10.53 2.54
CA ASP A 38 -31.31 -9.58 3.12
C ASP A 38 -30.32 -10.25 4.09
N VAL A 39 -30.52 -11.55 4.37
CA VAL A 39 -29.58 -12.32 5.17
C VAL A 39 -28.45 -12.78 4.27
N ALA A 40 -27.23 -12.32 4.55
CA ALA A 40 -26.05 -12.79 3.84
C ALA A 40 -25.97 -14.32 3.91
N THR A 41 -25.92 -14.95 2.74
CA THR A 41 -25.79 -16.40 2.65
C THR A 41 -24.32 -16.79 2.82
N ARG A 42 -24.08 -18.07 3.11
CA ARG A 42 -22.72 -18.59 3.13
C ARG A 42 -22.01 -18.40 1.79
N ALA A 43 -22.72 -18.57 0.67
CA ALA A 43 -22.16 -18.35 -0.67
C ALA A 43 -21.72 -16.90 -0.90
N ASP A 44 -22.46 -15.93 -0.34
CA ASP A 44 -22.08 -14.51 -0.40
C ASP A 44 -20.78 -14.24 0.38
N LEU A 45 -20.62 -14.91 1.53
CA LEU A 45 -19.41 -14.84 2.34
C LEU A 45 -18.23 -15.52 1.65
N ASP A 46 -18.40 -16.73 1.11
CA ASP A 46 -17.37 -17.46 0.38
C ASP A 46 -16.89 -16.64 -0.84
N HIS A 47 -17.83 -15.97 -1.53
CA HIS A 47 -17.49 -15.06 -2.64
C HIS A 47 -16.74 -13.81 -2.16
N LEU A 48 -17.11 -13.25 -1.01
CA LEU A 48 -16.42 -12.11 -0.42
C LEU A 48 -15.00 -12.48 0.03
N GLU A 49 -14.83 -13.64 0.65
CA GLU A 49 -13.54 -14.20 1.07
C GLU A 49 -12.60 -14.36 -0.14
N ALA A 50 -13.06 -15.05 -1.19
CA ALA A 50 -12.27 -15.20 -2.42
C ALA A 50 -11.87 -13.86 -3.06
N ARG A 51 -12.77 -12.86 -3.02
CA ARG A 51 -12.45 -11.50 -3.52
C ARG A 51 -11.44 -10.77 -2.66
N ILE A 52 -11.45 -11.00 -1.36
CA ILE A 52 -10.49 -10.42 -0.42
C ILE A 52 -9.12 -11.05 -0.64
N ASP A 53 -9.04 -12.38 -0.71
CA ASP A 53 -7.79 -13.10 -0.95
C ASP A 53 -7.12 -12.65 -2.25
N HIS A 54 -7.86 -12.62 -3.35
CA HIS A 54 -7.33 -12.12 -4.63
C HIS A 54 -6.83 -10.68 -4.58
N ARG A 55 -7.44 -9.82 -3.74
CA ARG A 55 -6.97 -8.44 -3.55
C ARG A 55 -5.69 -8.39 -2.73
N PHE A 56 -5.56 -9.25 -1.72
CA PHE A 56 -4.33 -9.36 -0.94
C PHE A 56 -3.19 -9.91 -1.79
N ASP A 57 -3.39 -10.99 -2.54
CA ASP A 57 -2.39 -11.54 -3.47
C ASP A 57 -1.88 -10.47 -4.44
N ALA A 58 -2.80 -9.70 -5.04
CA ALA A 58 -2.45 -8.64 -5.97
C ALA A 58 -1.69 -7.47 -5.29
N LEU A 59 -1.93 -7.24 -4.00
CA LEU A 59 -1.27 -6.21 -3.22
C LEU A 59 0.14 -6.65 -2.83
N GLU A 60 0.32 -7.91 -2.42
CA GLU A 60 1.62 -8.53 -2.16
C GLU A 60 2.53 -8.46 -3.40
N GLN A 61 2.02 -8.88 -4.57
CA GLN A 61 2.78 -8.79 -5.82
C GLN A 61 3.19 -7.35 -6.17
N ARG A 62 2.34 -6.36 -5.89
CA ARG A 62 2.68 -4.94 -6.10
C ARG A 62 3.74 -4.45 -5.13
N MET A 63 3.69 -4.90 -3.89
CA MET A 63 4.69 -4.58 -2.87
C MET A 63 6.05 -5.17 -3.23
N GLU A 64 6.12 -6.45 -3.59
CA GLU A 64 7.35 -7.10 -4.06
C GLU A 64 7.95 -6.35 -5.27
N ALA A 65 7.12 -6.00 -6.25
CA ALA A 65 7.57 -5.24 -7.41
C ALA A 65 8.06 -3.83 -7.05
N LEU A 66 7.47 -3.19 -6.04
CA LEU A 66 7.90 -1.89 -5.55
C LEU A 66 9.24 -2.00 -4.80
N GLU A 67 9.39 -3.00 -3.95
CA GLU A 67 10.63 -3.27 -3.20
C GLU A 67 11.80 -3.51 -4.16
N GLU A 68 11.62 -4.34 -5.19
CA GLU A 68 12.65 -4.56 -6.20
C GLU A 68 12.98 -3.29 -6.98
N ARG A 69 11.98 -2.46 -7.32
CA ARG A 69 12.22 -1.16 -7.97
C ARG A 69 13.04 -0.22 -7.08
N VAL A 70 12.69 -0.11 -5.80
CA VAL A 70 13.41 0.74 -4.85
C VAL A 70 14.84 0.25 -4.69
N LYS A 71 15.06 -1.06 -4.57
CA LYS A 71 16.38 -1.67 -4.47
C LYS A 71 17.25 -1.36 -5.68
N LEU A 72 16.72 -1.54 -6.89
CA LEU A 72 17.42 -1.23 -8.14
C LEU A 72 17.74 0.28 -8.24
N GLN A 73 16.81 1.15 -7.83
CA GLN A 73 17.04 2.60 -7.81
C GLN A 73 18.13 2.99 -6.82
N MET A 74 18.13 2.41 -5.62
CA MET A 74 19.18 2.66 -4.61
C MET A 74 20.55 2.21 -5.12
N GLN A 75 20.65 1.01 -5.72
CA GLN A 75 21.90 0.52 -6.31
C GLN A 75 22.40 1.43 -7.44
N ALA A 76 21.51 1.89 -8.33
CA ALA A 76 21.87 2.82 -9.39
C ALA A 76 22.34 4.17 -8.83
N GLN A 77 21.69 4.66 -7.77
CA GLN A 77 22.07 5.90 -7.09
C GLN A 77 23.43 5.77 -6.40
N GLU A 78 23.68 4.66 -5.70
CA GLU A 78 24.95 4.36 -5.02
C GLU A 78 26.10 4.36 -6.03
N HIS A 79 25.99 3.61 -7.12
CA HIS A 79 27.00 3.62 -8.18
C HIS A 79 27.17 5.00 -8.84
N GLY A 80 26.10 5.78 -8.96
CA GLY A 80 26.18 7.16 -9.43
C GLY A 80 26.97 8.06 -8.47
N LEU A 81 26.73 7.92 -7.16
CA LEU A 81 27.46 8.63 -6.11
C LEU A 81 28.93 8.23 -6.09
N GLU A 82 29.24 6.94 -6.12
CA GLU A 82 30.62 6.44 -6.17
C GLU A 82 31.40 7.04 -7.34
N ARG A 83 30.80 7.05 -8.54
CA ARG A 83 31.41 7.66 -9.73
C ARG A 83 31.63 9.17 -9.56
N SER A 84 30.64 9.88 -9.03
CA SER A 84 30.72 11.33 -8.80
C SER A 84 31.78 11.68 -7.76
N VAL A 85 31.88 10.90 -6.68
CA VAL A 85 32.91 11.03 -5.65
C VAL A 85 34.28 10.75 -6.23
N ALA A 86 34.45 9.67 -6.99
CA ALA A 86 35.72 9.33 -7.63
C ALA A 86 36.17 10.42 -8.60
N GLU A 87 35.26 10.96 -9.41
CA GLU A 87 35.57 12.02 -10.36
C GLU A 87 35.95 13.33 -9.67
N LYS A 88 35.18 13.75 -8.66
CA LYS A 88 35.52 14.92 -7.85
C LYS A 88 36.86 14.74 -7.13
N ASN A 89 37.13 13.56 -6.59
CA ASN A 89 38.39 13.26 -5.91
C ASN A 89 39.59 13.32 -6.86
N ARG A 90 39.42 12.84 -8.11
CA ARG A 90 40.43 12.98 -9.16
C ARG A 90 40.71 14.44 -9.47
N GLN A 91 39.65 15.25 -9.61
CA GLN A 91 39.77 16.67 -9.91
C GLN A 91 40.46 17.44 -8.76
N THR A 92 40.08 17.18 -7.50
CA THR A 92 40.70 17.82 -6.33
C THR A 92 42.16 17.44 -6.20
N MET A 93 42.53 16.17 -6.44
CA MET A 93 43.92 15.71 -6.38
C MET A 93 44.78 16.39 -7.46
N VAL A 94 44.30 16.48 -8.70
CA VAL A 94 45.02 17.18 -9.79
C VAL A 94 45.20 18.66 -9.45
N ALA A 95 44.15 19.32 -8.97
CA ALA A 95 44.23 20.73 -8.56
C ALA A 95 45.20 20.94 -7.40
N ALA A 96 45.20 20.06 -6.40
CA ALA A 96 46.13 20.12 -5.27
C ALA A 96 47.59 19.97 -5.73
N ILE A 97 47.88 19.00 -6.60
CA ILE A 97 49.23 18.81 -7.17
C ILE A 97 49.69 20.07 -7.92
N ALA A 98 48.83 20.64 -8.79
CA ALA A 98 49.15 21.86 -9.53
C ALA A 98 49.44 23.06 -8.59
N MET A 99 48.71 23.17 -7.49
CA MET A 99 48.92 24.21 -6.48
C MET A 99 50.27 24.05 -5.74
N VAL A 100 50.70 22.83 -5.42
CA VAL A 100 52.01 22.59 -4.79
C VAL A 100 53.16 22.99 -5.73
N PHE A 101 53.03 22.67 -7.03
CA PHE A 101 54.03 23.07 -8.02
C PHE A 101 54.12 24.60 -8.17
N SER A 102 52.99 25.31 -8.16
CA SER A 102 53.00 26.78 -8.24
C SER A 102 53.62 27.44 -7.00
N GLN A 103 53.40 26.90 -5.81
CA GLN A 103 54.07 27.40 -4.59
C GLN A 103 55.59 27.17 -4.63
N SER A 104 56.02 26.02 -5.16
CA SER A 104 57.44 25.67 -5.26
C SER A 104 58.19 26.59 -6.23
N THR A 105 57.58 26.94 -7.36
CA THR A 105 58.17 27.90 -8.32
C THR A 105 58.28 29.30 -7.73
N ILE A 106 57.26 29.76 -6.98
CA ILE A 106 57.29 31.07 -6.28
C ILE A 106 58.42 31.12 -5.24
N LEU A 107 58.60 30.06 -4.46
CA LEU A 107 59.70 30.00 -3.48
C LEU A 107 61.07 30.04 -4.17
N ALA A 108 61.24 29.29 -5.27
CA ALA A 108 62.49 29.27 -6.03
C ALA A 108 62.85 30.64 -6.63
N THR A 109 61.87 31.36 -7.20
CA THR A 109 62.09 32.71 -7.76
C THR A 109 62.45 33.73 -6.69
N LEU A 110 61.81 33.69 -5.52
CA LEU A 110 62.14 34.55 -4.37
C LEU A 110 63.58 34.32 -3.87
N ILE A 111 64.01 33.07 -3.76
CA ILE A 111 65.38 32.74 -3.32
C ILE A 111 66.42 33.29 -4.31
N LEU A 112 66.18 33.13 -5.62
CA LEU A 112 67.10 33.60 -6.65
C LEU A 112 67.19 35.13 -6.69
N ALA A 113 66.07 35.83 -6.46
CA ALA A 113 66.03 37.30 -6.44
C ALA A 113 66.71 37.93 -5.20
N THR A 114 66.96 37.14 -4.14
CA THR A 114 67.54 37.62 -2.88
C THR A 114 69.06 37.35 -2.78
N ARG A 115 69.64 36.65 -3.77
CA ARG A 115 71.09 36.46 -3.92
C ARG A 115 71.67 37.49 -4.87
#